data_AF-A0A838PDZ0-F1
#
_entry.id   AF-A0A838PDZ0-F1
#
_cell.length_a   1.000
_cell.length_b   1.000
_cell.length_c   1.000
_cell.angle_alpha   90.00
_cell.angle_beta   90.00
_cell.angle_gamma   90.00
#
_symmetry.space_group_name_H-M   'P 1'
#
loop_
_entity.id
_entity.type
_entity.pdbx_description
1 polymer ?
#
loop_
_entity_poly.entity_id
_entity_poly.type
_entity_poly.pdbx_seq_one_letter_code
_entity_poly.pdbx_strand_id
1 'polypeptide(L)'
;MSDNAILVRNDAGLTVQFSVEALEIKDSALALAGLIGRVSNAEEQESAVTAQRELKRVLKLSEDARKAAKAPVLDYGRKIDSTAEEFVKDLAVEDIRVSKLIANFQALESARVRAAEAAKQTELNALEVDRQKALADAKSHDELDRVNQEYCERVAALPVIAPARVEGQVVREDWEIQVTDIHTLYRAFPFAVDLKPRLSEIRQLLDAGSKVPGVSAKKVSKASVRISKERDAINV
;
A
#
# COMPACT_ATOMS: atom_id res chain seq x y z
N MET A 1 40.77 7.21 -13.03
CA MET A 1 41.18 8.42 -13.76
C MET A 1 40.30 8.51 -15.00
N SER A 2 39.14 9.13 -14.78
CA SER A 2 38.06 9.57 -15.70
C SER A 2 36.86 9.69 -14.73
N ASP A 3 36.21 10.82 -14.48
CA ASP A 3 36.06 12.08 -15.18
C ASP A 3 35.68 13.15 -14.16
N ASN A 4 35.77 14.43 -14.53
CA ASN A 4 35.26 15.58 -13.74
C ASN A 4 33.78 15.41 -13.36
N ALA A 5 33.50 14.67 -12.29
CA ALA A 5 32.15 14.45 -11.81
C ALA A 5 31.64 15.72 -11.15
N ILE A 6 30.65 16.36 -11.78
CA ILE A 6 29.96 17.57 -11.29
C ILE A 6 29.48 17.40 -9.84
N LEU A 7 29.06 16.19 -9.48
CA LEU A 7 28.60 15.83 -8.15
C LEU A 7 29.43 14.65 -7.64
N VAL A 8 30.07 14.85 -6.49
CA VAL A 8 30.97 13.91 -5.82
C VAL A 8 30.24 13.29 -4.64
N ARG A 9 30.29 11.95 -4.55
CA ARG A 9 29.65 11.15 -3.51
C ARG A 9 30.73 10.47 -2.67
N ASN A 10 30.63 10.58 -1.35
CA ASN A 10 31.42 9.81 -0.40
C ASN A 10 30.51 8.86 0.36
N ASP A 11 30.50 7.60 -0.06
CA ASP A 11 29.62 6.58 0.52
C ASP A 11 29.99 6.23 1.97
N ALA A 12 31.27 6.24 2.32
CA ALA A 12 31.72 5.95 3.69
C ALA A 12 31.33 7.07 4.66
N GLY A 13 31.40 8.32 4.21
CA GLY A 13 31.01 9.49 5.00
C GLY A 13 29.54 9.89 4.89
N LEU A 14 28.76 9.25 4.01
CA LEU A 14 27.39 9.62 3.67
C LEU A 14 27.24 11.10 3.25
N THR A 15 28.24 11.64 2.55
CA THR A 15 28.22 13.04 2.09
C THR A 15 28.14 13.15 0.57
N VAL A 16 27.48 14.22 0.11
CA VAL A 16 27.34 14.55 -1.31
C VAL A 16 27.65 16.03 -1.49
N GLN A 17 28.52 16.36 -2.42
CA GLN A 17 28.97 17.73 -2.67
C GLN A 17 29.12 17.96 -4.18
N PHE A 18 29.01 19.21 -4.61
CA PHE A 18 29.37 19.59 -5.98
C PHE A 18 30.88 19.83 -6.06
N SER A 19 31.48 19.54 -7.21
CA SER A 19 32.90 19.86 -7.45
C SER A 19 33.11 21.37 -7.52
N VAL A 20 34.37 21.82 -7.36
CA VAL A 20 34.71 23.25 -7.45
C VAL A 20 34.39 23.77 -8.86
N GLU A 21 34.71 23.00 -9.89
CA GLU A 21 34.44 23.33 -11.29
C GLU A 21 32.93 23.46 -11.56
N ALA A 22 32.10 22.63 -10.92
CA ALA A 22 30.65 22.72 -11.03
C ALA A 22 30.11 24.04 -10.44
N LEU A 23 30.71 24.51 -9.35
CA LEU A 23 30.38 25.80 -8.76
C LEU A 23 30.80 26.95 -9.68
N GLU A 24 32.00 26.90 -10.27
CA GLU A 24 32.48 27.91 -11.23
C GLU A 24 31.61 28.01 -12.48
N ILE A 25 31.14 26.87 -13.01
CA ILE A 25 30.23 26.84 -14.17
C ILE A 25 28.87 27.47 -13.80
N LYS A 26 28.35 27.17 -12.60
CA LYS A 26 27.12 27.77 -12.09
C LYS A 26 27.27 29.29 -11.96
N ASP A 27 28.34 29.74 -11.34
CA ASP A 27 28.58 31.16 -11.09
C ASP A 27 28.76 31.93 -12.40
N SER A 28 29.43 31.33 -13.39
CA SER A 28 29.57 31.89 -14.74
C SER A 28 28.21 32.04 -15.45
N ALA A 29 27.35 31.01 -15.38
CA ALA A 29 26.01 31.07 -15.97
C ALA A 29 25.10 32.11 -15.28
N LEU A 30 25.23 32.24 -13.95
CA LEU A 30 24.52 33.27 -13.18
C LEU A 30 25.02 34.67 -13.51
N ALA A 31 26.33 34.86 -13.69
CA ALA A 31 26.91 36.14 -14.09
C ALA A 31 26.39 36.58 -15.47
N LEU A 32 26.36 35.69 -16.46
CA LEU A 32 25.80 35.98 -17.78
C LEU A 32 24.32 36.38 -17.71
N ALA A 33 23.53 35.69 -16.89
CA ALA A 33 22.14 36.03 -16.67
C ALA A 33 21.95 37.36 -15.92
N GLY A 34 22.85 37.67 -14.98
CA GLY A 34 22.83 38.91 -14.20
C GLY A 34 23.05 40.18 -15.04
N LEU A 35 23.69 40.06 -16.21
CA LEU A 35 23.83 41.17 -17.16
C LEU A 35 22.52 41.54 -17.88
N ILE A 36 21.50 40.67 -17.82
CA ILE A 36 20.22 40.89 -18.51
C ILE A 36 19.26 41.67 -17.60
N GLY A 37 19.27 43.00 -17.73
CA GLY A 37 18.36 43.88 -16.98
C GLY A 37 16.97 44.03 -17.61
N ARG A 38 16.88 44.04 -18.95
CA ARG A 38 15.63 44.08 -19.72
C ARG A 38 15.83 43.47 -21.10
N VAL A 39 14.72 43.11 -21.75
CA VAL A 39 14.69 42.67 -23.15
C VAL A 39 13.62 43.47 -23.89
N SER A 40 14.07 44.42 -24.71
CA SER A 40 13.24 45.42 -25.40
C SER A 40 13.53 45.51 -26.90
N ASN A 41 14.59 44.85 -27.37
CA ASN A 41 14.97 44.79 -28.78
C ASN A 41 15.56 43.42 -29.15
N ALA A 42 15.84 43.21 -30.44
CA ALA A 42 16.31 41.93 -30.97
C ALA A 42 17.70 41.51 -30.47
N GLU A 43 18.61 42.46 -30.27
CA GLU A 43 19.98 42.21 -29.79
C GLU A 43 19.98 41.83 -28.29
N GLU A 44 19.20 42.54 -27.48
CA GLU A 44 18.94 42.19 -26.08
C GLU A 44 18.26 40.81 -25.98
N GLN A 45 17.35 40.48 -26.91
CA GLN A 45 16.71 39.18 -26.98
C GLN A 45 17.73 38.06 -27.28
N GLU A 46 18.65 38.28 -28.22
CA GLU A 46 19.70 37.31 -28.53
C GLU A 46 20.62 37.06 -27.32
N SER A 47 21.03 38.12 -26.65
CA SER A 47 21.84 38.05 -25.42
C SER A 47 21.10 37.29 -24.31
N ALA A 48 19.82 37.57 -24.11
CA ALA A 48 18.99 36.88 -23.13
C ALA A 48 18.77 35.40 -23.47
N VAL A 49 18.62 35.05 -24.76
CA VAL A 49 18.52 33.66 -25.21
C VAL A 49 19.83 32.91 -24.93
N THR A 50 20.98 33.53 -25.17
CA THR A 50 22.29 32.94 -24.87
C THR A 50 22.48 32.70 -23.37
N ALA A 51 22.20 33.69 -22.53
CA ALA A 51 22.22 33.50 -21.07
C ALA A 51 21.25 32.39 -20.61
N GLN A 52 20.03 32.36 -21.18
CA GLN A 52 19.06 31.31 -20.87
C GLN A 52 19.52 29.91 -21.31
N ARG A 53 20.29 29.78 -22.40
CA ARG A 53 20.89 28.49 -22.82
C ARG A 53 21.88 27.98 -21.78
N GLU A 54 22.80 28.83 -21.32
CA GLU A 54 23.78 28.43 -20.31
C GLU A 54 23.11 28.04 -18.99
N LEU A 55 22.13 28.83 -18.52
CA LEU A 55 21.34 28.45 -17.33
C LEU A 55 20.70 27.08 -17.48
N LYS A 56 20.06 26.81 -18.63
CA LYS A 56 19.43 25.51 -18.88
C LYS A 56 20.47 24.39 -18.96
N ARG A 57 21.65 24.64 -19.51
CA ARG A 57 22.75 23.68 -19.58
C ARG A 57 23.19 23.26 -18.19
N VAL A 58 23.44 24.22 -17.30
CA VAL A 58 23.83 23.93 -15.90
C VAL A 58 22.72 23.17 -15.16
N LEU A 59 21.46 23.59 -15.31
CA LEU A 59 20.32 22.88 -14.71
C LEU A 59 20.25 21.42 -15.17
N LYS A 60 20.42 21.17 -16.47
CA LYS A 60 20.40 19.82 -17.03
C LYS A 60 21.57 18.99 -16.50
N LEU A 61 22.79 19.52 -16.55
CA LEU A 61 23.99 18.85 -16.04
C LEU A 61 23.85 18.47 -14.56
N SER A 62 23.29 19.36 -13.74
CA SER A 62 23.02 19.08 -12.32
C SER A 62 22.03 17.93 -12.14
N GLU A 63 20.94 17.90 -12.89
CA GLU A 63 19.95 16.81 -12.79
C GLU A 63 20.49 15.47 -13.31
N ASP A 64 21.30 15.49 -14.38
CA ASP A 64 21.90 14.28 -14.92
C ASP A 64 22.96 13.73 -13.96
N ALA A 65 23.80 14.58 -13.36
CA ALA A 65 24.76 14.19 -12.32
C ALA A 65 24.07 13.63 -11.07
N ARG A 66 22.97 14.26 -10.62
CA ARG A 66 22.15 13.75 -9.52
C ARG A 66 21.60 12.35 -9.82
N LYS A 67 21.04 12.13 -11.02
CA LYS A 67 20.51 10.82 -11.41
C LYS A 67 21.62 9.78 -11.47
N ALA A 68 22.77 10.11 -12.05
CA ALA A 68 23.93 9.23 -12.15
C ALA A 68 24.45 8.83 -10.77
N ALA A 69 24.59 9.77 -9.84
CA ALA A 69 25.04 9.48 -8.48
C ALA A 69 24.01 8.68 -7.67
N LYS A 70 22.71 8.86 -7.92
CA LYS A 70 21.64 8.13 -7.24
C LYS A 70 21.42 6.72 -7.78
N ALA A 71 21.66 6.49 -9.08
CA ALA A 71 21.38 5.24 -9.77
C ALA A 71 21.98 3.99 -9.07
N PRO A 72 23.29 3.95 -8.74
CA PRO A 72 23.87 2.77 -8.10
C PRO A 72 23.26 2.43 -6.74
N VAL A 73 22.88 3.44 -5.95
CA VAL A 73 22.27 3.24 -4.63
C VAL A 73 20.86 2.69 -4.77
N LEU A 74 20.08 3.21 -5.73
CA LEU A 74 18.75 2.68 -6.01
C LEU A 74 18.81 1.25 -6.56
N ASP A 75 19.76 0.96 -7.44
CA ASP A 75 19.92 -0.38 -7.98
C ASP A 75 20.36 -1.37 -6.90
N TYR A 76 21.21 -0.94 -5.96
CA TYR A 76 21.55 -1.76 -4.80
C TYR A 76 20.34 -1.98 -3.88
N GLY A 77 19.56 -0.94 -3.58
CA GLY A 77 18.31 -1.04 -2.81
C GLY A 77 17.34 -2.04 -3.45
N ARG A 78 17.10 -1.94 -4.76
CA ARG A 78 16.26 -2.89 -5.50
C ARG A 78 16.76 -4.33 -5.41
N LYS A 79 18.08 -4.54 -5.43
CA LYS A 79 18.67 -5.87 -5.26
C LYS A 79 18.41 -6.41 -3.86
N ILE A 80 18.58 -5.59 -2.81
CA ILE A 80 18.24 -5.97 -1.44
C ILE A 80 16.78 -6.40 -1.36
N ASP A 81 15.87 -5.56 -1.87
CA ASP A 81 14.43 -5.85 -1.85
C ASP A 81 14.11 -7.14 -2.60
N SER A 82 14.66 -7.32 -3.80
CA SER A 82 14.46 -8.53 -4.60
C SER A 82 15.00 -9.79 -3.93
N THR A 83 16.18 -9.72 -3.30
CA THR A 83 16.74 -10.86 -2.57
C THR A 83 15.93 -11.18 -1.32
N ALA A 84 15.43 -10.18 -0.61
CA ALA A 84 14.56 -10.39 0.54
C ALA A 84 13.23 -11.03 0.12
N GLU A 85 12.62 -10.55 -0.98
CA GLU A 85 11.40 -11.13 -1.55
C GLU A 85 11.61 -12.59 -1.95
N GLU A 86 12.72 -12.90 -2.62
CA GLU A 86 13.06 -14.28 -3.00
C GLU A 86 13.27 -15.17 -1.78
N PHE A 87 13.95 -14.67 -0.74
CA PHE A 87 14.20 -15.42 0.49
C PHE A 87 12.91 -15.80 1.23
N VAL A 88 11.92 -14.91 1.29
CA VAL A 88 10.67 -15.16 2.02
C VAL A 88 9.59 -15.85 1.18
N LYS A 89 9.78 -15.99 -0.13
CA LYS A 89 8.76 -16.47 -1.06
C LYS A 89 8.18 -17.83 -0.66
N ASP A 90 9.04 -18.82 -0.45
CA ASP A 90 8.61 -20.18 -0.12
C ASP A 90 8.07 -20.25 1.32
N LEU A 91 8.64 -19.45 2.22
CA LEU A 91 8.15 -19.31 3.60
C LEU A 91 6.73 -18.76 3.63
N ALA A 92 6.43 -17.74 2.82
CA ALA A 92 5.09 -17.16 2.74
C ALA A 92 4.07 -18.15 2.18
N VAL A 93 4.46 -18.95 1.17
CA VAL A 93 3.59 -20.01 0.63
C VAL A 93 3.28 -21.06 1.69
N GLU A 94 4.31 -21.52 2.42
CA GLU A 94 4.13 -22.52 3.47
C GLU A 94 3.37 -21.99 4.68
N ASP A 95 3.59 -20.73 5.07
CA ASP A 95 2.84 -20.07 6.14
C ASP A 95 1.34 -20.01 5.82
N ILE A 96 0.98 -19.62 4.59
CA ILE A 96 -0.41 -19.65 4.12
C ILE A 96 -0.97 -21.07 4.14
N ARG A 97 -0.19 -22.06 3.69
CA ARG A 97 -0.62 -23.46 3.66
C ARG A 97 -0.93 -23.96 5.08
N VAL A 98 -0.02 -23.74 6.03
CA VAL A 98 -0.20 -24.15 7.43
C VAL A 98 -1.34 -23.37 8.09
N SER A 99 -1.45 -22.07 7.84
CA SER A 99 -2.56 -21.24 8.33
C SER A 99 -3.92 -21.77 7.87
N LYS A 100 -4.05 -22.19 6.61
CA LYS A 100 -5.27 -22.83 6.09
C LYS A 100 -5.58 -24.15 6.78
N LEU A 101 -4.57 -24.98 7.04
CA LEU A 101 -4.76 -26.24 7.77
C LEU A 101 -5.26 -25.99 9.21
N ILE A 102 -4.69 -25.00 9.89
CA ILE A 102 -5.13 -24.58 11.23
C ILE A 102 -6.57 -24.06 11.18
N ALA A 103 -6.89 -23.18 10.22
CA ALA A 103 -8.25 -22.66 10.05
C ALA A 103 -9.28 -23.76 9.78
N ASN A 104 -8.96 -24.72 8.89
CA ASN A 104 -9.84 -25.86 8.61
C ASN A 104 -10.07 -26.72 9.85
N PHE A 105 -9.03 -26.99 10.63
CA PHE A 105 -9.16 -27.72 11.89
C PHE A 105 -10.04 -26.97 12.88
N GLN A 106 -9.86 -25.66 13.04
CA GLN A 106 -10.71 -24.84 13.92
C GLN A 106 -12.17 -24.81 13.45
N ALA A 107 -12.42 -24.77 12.15
CA ALA A 107 -13.76 -24.88 11.59
C ALA A 107 -14.40 -26.23 11.96
N LEU A 108 -13.67 -27.34 11.81
CA LEU A 108 -14.14 -28.67 12.20
C LEU A 108 -14.38 -28.79 13.71
N GLU A 109 -13.46 -28.30 14.55
CA GLU A 109 -13.65 -28.31 16.01
C GLU A 109 -14.85 -27.45 16.42
N SER A 110 -15.03 -26.27 15.81
CA SER A 110 -16.22 -25.44 16.08
C SER A 110 -17.52 -26.14 15.67
N ALA A 111 -17.52 -26.91 14.59
CA ALA A 111 -18.67 -27.69 14.17
C ALA A 111 -18.92 -28.86 15.13
N ARG A 112 -17.87 -29.54 15.61
CA ARG A 112 -17.95 -30.62 16.60
C ARG A 112 -18.55 -30.11 17.92
N VAL A 113 -18.04 -28.99 18.43
CA VAL A 113 -18.55 -28.36 19.66
C VAL A 113 -20.01 -27.97 19.49
N ARG A 114 -20.37 -27.27 18.41
CA ARG A 114 -21.77 -26.88 18.12
C ARG A 114 -22.71 -28.08 18.01
N ALA A 115 -22.30 -29.15 17.33
CA ALA A 115 -23.12 -30.36 17.20
C ALA A 115 -23.35 -31.04 18.56
N ALA A 116 -22.31 -31.07 19.40
CA ALA A 116 -22.41 -31.69 20.71
C ALA A 116 -23.20 -30.83 21.72
N GLU A 117 -23.09 -29.49 21.63
CA GLU A 117 -23.97 -28.56 22.34
C GLU A 117 -25.43 -28.72 21.93
N ALA A 118 -25.72 -28.87 20.63
CA ALA A 118 -27.08 -29.11 20.14
C ALA A 118 -27.66 -30.46 20.63
N ALA A 119 -26.83 -31.51 20.66
CA ALA A 119 -27.22 -32.81 21.21
C ALA A 119 -27.51 -32.70 22.72
N LYS A 120 -26.62 -32.04 23.47
CA LYS A 120 -26.82 -31.75 24.90
C LYS A 120 -28.09 -30.96 25.15
N GLN A 121 -28.37 -29.93 24.35
CA GLN A 121 -29.59 -29.13 24.48
C GLN A 121 -30.84 -29.97 24.23
N THR A 122 -30.78 -30.90 23.27
CA THR A 122 -31.90 -31.82 22.99
C THR A 122 -32.15 -32.75 24.17
N GLU A 123 -31.10 -33.31 24.78
CA GLU A 123 -31.20 -34.16 25.97
C GLU A 123 -31.71 -33.38 27.20
N LEU A 124 -31.22 -32.16 27.41
CA LEU A 124 -31.72 -31.26 28.45
C LEU A 124 -33.21 -30.97 28.31
N ASN A 125 -33.66 -30.68 27.09
CA ASN A 125 -35.07 -30.43 26.81
C ASN A 125 -35.91 -31.69 27.10
N ALA A 126 -35.42 -32.89 26.76
CA ALA A 126 -36.11 -34.13 27.06
C ALA A 126 -36.20 -34.39 28.58
N LEU A 127 -35.10 -34.21 29.32
CA LEU A 127 -35.06 -34.32 30.77
C LEU A 127 -35.99 -33.31 31.45
N GLU A 128 -36.11 -32.10 30.90
CA GLU A 128 -37.01 -31.07 31.42
C GLU A 128 -38.48 -31.44 31.19
N VAL A 129 -38.83 -31.99 30.02
CA VAL A 129 -40.18 -32.50 29.75
C VAL A 129 -40.52 -33.67 30.69
N ASP A 130 -39.60 -34.60 30.92
CA ASP A 130 -39.81 -35.72 31.83
C ASP A 130 -39.95 -35.25 33.29
N ARG A 131 -39.13 -34.29 33.71
CA ARG A 131 -39.26 -33.63 35.01
C ARG A 131 -40.63 -32.98 35.16
N GLN A 132 -41.10 -32.21 34.17
CA GLN A 132 -42.41 -31.56 34.23
C GLN A 132 -43.57 -32.56 34.38
N LYS A 133 -43.51 -33.70 33.68
CA LYS A 133 -44.50 -34.78 33.85
C LYS A 133 -44.44 -35.39 35.24
N ALA A 134 -43.24 -35.75 35.73
CA ALA A 134 -43.07 -36.33 37.05
C ALA A 134 -43.51 -35.39 38.19
N LEU A 135 -43.25 -34.08 38.05
CA LEU A 135 -43.73 -33.07 39.00
C LEU A 135 -45.26 -32.93 39.00
N ALA A 136 -45.91 -33.10 37.85
CA ALA A 136 -47.37 -33.07 37.74
C ALA A 136 -48.04 -34.29 38.40
N ASP A 137 -47.36 -35.44 38.40
CA ASP A 137 -47.86 -36.69 38.99
C ASP A 137 -47.54 -36.86 40.48
N ALA A 138 -46.59 -36.07 41.02
CA ALA A 138 -46.17 -36.13 42.42
C ALA A 138 -47.27 -35.66 43.39
N LYS A 139 -47.43 -36.37 44.51
CA LYS A 139 -48.53 -36.17 45.47
C LYS A 139 -48.06 -35.59 46.81
N SER A 140 -46.76 -35.47 47.02
CA SER A 140 -46.15 -34.94 48.25
C SER A 140 -44.95 -34.04 47.97
N HIS A 141 -44.60 -33.19 48.93
CA HIS A 141 -43.44 -32.30 48.80
C HIS A 141 -42.12 -33.09 48.75
N ASP A 142 -42.00 -34.17 49.53
CA ASP A 142 -40.81 -35.04 49.51
C ASP A 142 -40.60 -35.71 48.14
N GLU A 143 -41.68 -36.04 47.42
CA GLU A 143 -41.59 -36.58 46.04
C GLU A 143 -41.15 -35.50 45.04
N LEU A 144 -41.62 -34.25 45.19
CA LEU A 144 -41.17 -33.12 44.36
C LEU A 144 -39.67 -32.87 44.55
N ASP A 145 -39.18 -32.91 45.78
CA ASP A 145 -37.77 -32.70 46.09
C ASP A 145 -36.89 -33.81 45.49
N ARG A 146 -37.33 -35.07 45.53
CA ARG A 146 -36.62 -36.18 44.87
C ARG A 146 -36.56 -36.01 43.35
N VAL A 147 -37.67 -35.68 42.70
CA VAL A 147 -37.71 -35.45 41.24
C VAL A 147 -36.77 -34.31 40.83
N ASN A 148 -36.72 -33.24 41.62
CA ASN A 148 -35.81 -32.13 41.38
C ASN A 148 -34.35 -32.51 41.59
N GLN A 149 -34.04 -33.28 42.64
CA GLN A 149 -32.69 -33.76 42.91
C GLN A 149 -32.18 -34.68 41.80
N GLU A 150 -32.99 -35.65 41.37
CA GLU A 150 -32.65 -36.55 40.26
C GLU A 150 -32.41 -35.79 38.94
N TYR A 151 -33.20 -34.76 38.66
CA TYR A 151 -32.96 -33.88 37.52
C TYR A 151 -31.62 -33.15 37.63
N CYS A 152 -31.32 -32.55 38.79
CA CYS A 152 -30.05 -31.86 39.02
C CYS A 152 -28.84 -32.79 38.85
N GLU A 153 -28.92 -34.02 39.38
CA GLU A 153 -27.88 -35.03 39.25
C GLU A 153 -27.67 -35.46 37.80
N ARG A 154 -28.76 -35.68 37.04
CA ARG A 154 -28.69 -36.02 35.61
C ARG A 154 -28.12 -34.88 34.76
N VAL A 155 -28.51 -33.64 35.01
CA VAL A 155 -27.96 -32.46 34.32
C VAL A 155 -26.48 -32.29 34.64
N ALA A 156 -26.08 -32.48 35.91
CA ALA A 156 -24.68 -32.38 36.33
C ALA A 156 -23.79 -33.47 35.72
N ALA A 157 -24.36 -34.64 35.40
CA ALA A 157 -23.64 -35.73 34.75
C ALA A 157 -23.37 -35.50 33.25
N LEU A 158 -24.02 -34.51 32.62
CA LEU A 158 -23.81 -34.22 31.20
C LEU A 158 -22.42 -33.62 30.94
N PRO A 159 -21.70 -34.09 29.91
CA PRO A 159 -20.35 -33.63 29.63
C PRO A 159 -20.28 -32.13 29.31
N VAL A 160 -19.18 -31.49 29.70
CA VAL A 160 -18.80 -30.15 29.26
C VAL A 160 -17.83 -30.30 28.09
N ILE A 161 -18.17 -29.67 26.97
CA ILE A 161 -17.40 -29.80 25.72
C ILE A 161 -16.83 -28.43 25.41
N ALA A 162 -15.51 -28.33 25.44
CA ALA A 162 -14.78 -27.10 25.14
C ALA A 162 -13.96 -27.26 23.85
N PRO A 163 -13.77 -26.19 23.07
CA PRO A 163 -12.90 -26.22 21.90
C PRO A 163 -11.43 -26.38 22.33
N ALA A 164 -10.67 -27.18 21.58
CA ALA A 164 -9.23 -27.31 21.78
C ALA A 164 -8.51 -26.06 21.23
N ARG A 165 -7.80 -25.34 22.12
CA ARG A 165 -6.95 -24.19 21.76
C ARG A 165 -5.54 -24.38 22.31
N VAL A 166 -4.55 -23.95 21.54
CA VAL A 166 -3.13 -23.99 21.95
C VAL A 166 -2.68 -22.60 22.40
N GLU A 167 -1.71 -22.53 23.32
CA GLU A 167 -1.12 -21.26 23.76
C GLU A 167 -0.55 -20.46 22.57
N GLY A 168 -0.85 -19.16 22.54
CA GLY A 168 -0.45 -18.26 21.45
C GLY A 168 -1.39 -18.26 20.23
N GLN A 169 -2.38 -19.15 20.16
CA GLN A 169 -3.33 -19.17 19.05
C GLN A 169 -4.41 -18.09 19.20
N VAL A 170 -4.57 -17.25 18.17
CA VAL A 170 -5.66 -16.27 18.07
C VAL A 170 -6.56 -16.66 16.90
N VAL A 171 -7.84 -16.88 17.18
CA VAL A 171 -8.86 -17.13 16.15
C VAL A 171 -9.74 -15.89 16.05
N ARG A 172 -9.88 -15.34 14.84
CA ARG A 172 -10.77 -14.22 14.52
C ARG A 172 -11.59 -14.56 13.28
N GLU A 173 -12.80 -14.06 13.24
CA GLU A 173 -13.62 -14.04 12.04
C GLU A 173 -13.27 -12.78 11.25
N ASP A 174 -13.10 -12.94 9.94
CA ASP A 174 -12.80 -11.83 9.03
C ASP A 174 -13.64 -11.96 7.75
N TRP A 175 -13.80 -10.84 7.05
CA TRP A 175 -14.60 -10.77 5.84
C TRP A 175 -13.74 -11.00 4.59
N GLU A 176 -14.13 -11.97 3.77
CA GLU A 176 -13.64 -12.07 2.40
C GLU A 176 -14.43 -11.09 1.51
N ILE A 177 -13.78 -10.03 1.02
CA ILE A 177 -14.44 -8.94 0.27
C ILE A 177 -14.12 -9.05 -1.22
N GLN A 178 -15.17 -9.11 -2.06
CA GLN A 178 -15.05 -9.02 -3.51
C GLN A 178 -15.82 -7.78 -4.03
N VAL A 179 -15.12 -6.85 -4.67
CA VAL A 179 -15.73 -5.65 -5.28
C VAL A 179 -16.16 -5.95 -6.71
N THR A 180 -17.45 -5.82 -7.00
CA THR A 180 -18.04 -6.11 -8.32
C THR A 180 -18.07 -4.89 -9.24
N ASP A 181 -18.48 -3.73 -8.73
CA ASP A 181 -18.51 -2.46 -9.48
C ASP A 181 -17.96 -1.30 -8.63
N ILE A 182 -16.79 -0.81 -9.03
CA ILE A 182 -16.06 0.27 -8.37
C ILE A 182 -16.76 1.63 -8.50
N HIS A 183 -17.50 1.88 -9.59
CA HIS A 183 -18.16 3.17 -9.81
C HIS A 183 -19.40 3.30 -8.94
N THR A 184 -20.17 2.23 -8.80
CA THR A 184 -21.29 2.17 -7.87
C THR A 184 -20.81 2.33 -6.43
N LEU A 185 -19.71 1.65 -6.06
CA LEU A 185 -19.09 1.79 -4.75
C LEU A 185 -18.63 3.23 -4.48
N TYR A 186 -17.92 3.86 -5.42
CA TYR A 186 -17.47 5.25 -5.28
C TYR A 186 -18.64 6.22 -5.15
N ARG A 187 -19.75 6.00 -5.85
CA ARG A 187 -20.94 6.86 -5.75
C ARG A 187 -21.61 6.78 -4.37
N ALA A 188 -21.70 5.58 -3.80
CA ALA A 188 -22.31 5.37 -2.49
C ALA A 188 -21.37 5.74 -1.33
N PHE A 189 -20.10 5.34 -1.43
CA PHE A 189 -19.07 5.50 -0.40
C PHE A 189 -17.76 5.99 -1.03
N PRO A 190 -17.63 7.29 -1.33
CA PRO A 190 -16.45 7.85 -1.98
C PRO A 190 -15.14 7.64 -1.19
N PHE A 191 -15.21 7.56 0.14
CA PHE A 191 -14.05 7.35 1.00
C PHE A 191 -13.44 5.93 0.89
N ALA A 192 -14.18 4.98 0.32
CA ALA A 192 -13.72 3.60 0.16
C ALA A 192 -12.92 3.38 -1.14
N VAL A 193 -12.80 4.39 -2.02
CA VAL A 193 -12.18 4.26 -3.35
C VAL A 193 -11.43 5.53 -3.76
N ASP A 194 -10.17 5.41 -4.18
CA ASP A 194 -9.37 6.51 -4.75
C ASP A 194 -9.48 6.59 -6.29
N LEU A 195 -10.25 7.54 -6.82
CA LEU A 195 -10.31 7.84 -8.26
C LEU A 195 -9.45 9.06 -8.63
N LYS A 196 -8.40 8.86 -9.44
CA LYS A 196 -7.43 9.92 -9.83
C LYS A 196 -7.54 10.33 -11.30
N PRO A 197 -7.59 11.63 -11.64
CA PRO A 197 -7.66 12.11 -13.02
C PRO A 197 -6.32 11.95 -13.76
N ARG A 198 -6.37 11.52 -15.01
CA ARG A 198 -5.19 11.42 -15.89
C ARG A 198 -4.96 12.72 -16.65
N LEU A 199 -4.10 13.58 -16.13
CA LEU A 199 -3.88 14.93 -16.68
C LEU A 199 -3.28 14.96 -18.10
N SER A 200 -2.52 13.93 -18.51
CA SER A 200 -1.99 13.81 -19.89
C SER A 200 -3.12 13.70 -20.90
N GLU A 201 -4.07 12.81 -20.64
CA GLU A 201 -5.22 12.55 -21.51
C GLU A 201 -6.14 13.77 -21.58
N ILE A 202 -6.37 14.41 -20.43
CA ILE A 202 -7.16 15.65 -20.37
C ILE A 202 -6.53 16.74 -21.23
N ARG A 203 -5.21 16.91 -21.19
CA ARG A 203 -4.51 17.89 -22.04
C ARG A 203 -4.63 17.54 -23.51
N GLN A 204 -4.45 16.28 -23.90
CA GLN A 204 -4.61 15.86 -25.29
C GLN A 204 -6.02 16.13 -25.81
N LEU A 205 -7.06 15.88 -25.01
CA LEU A 205 -8.44 16.19 -25.36
C LEU A 205 -8.67 17.70 -25.54
N LEU A 206 -8.11 18.52 -24.64
CA LEU A 206 -8.19 19.99 -24.74
C LEU A 206 -7.42 20.53 -25.97
N ASP A 207 -6.26 19.96 -26.28
CA ASP A 207 -5.44 20.32 -27.45
C ASP A 207 -6.14 19.91 -28.76
N ALA A 208 -6.87 18.80 -28.75
CA ALA A 208 -7.76 18.38 -29.83
C ALA A 208 -9.05 19.22 -29.94
N GLY A 209 -9.23 20.24 -29.09
CA GLY A 209 -10.39 21.12 -29.09
C GLY A 209 -11.66 20.55 -28.44
N SER A 210 -11.57 19.39 -27.78
CA SER A 210 -12.71 18.77 -27.10
C SER A 210 -13.03 19.47 -25.77
N LYS A 211 -14.32 19.65 -25.48
CA LYS A 211 -14.77 20.07 -24.15
C LYS A 211 -14.74 18.86 -23.22
N VAL A 212 -13.85 18.87 -22.22
CA VAL A 212 -13.75 17.83 -21.21
C VAL A 212 -14.69 18.18 -20.03
N PRO A 213 -15.75 17.39 -19.77
CA PRO A 213 -16.65 17.64 -18.65
C PRO A 213 -15.90 17.65 -17.31
N GLY A 214 -16.23 18.60 -16.45
CA GLY A 214 -15.59 18.73 -15.12
C GLY A 214 -14.20 19.37 -15.13
N VAL A 215 -13.72 19.90 -16.26
CA VAL A 215 -12.39 20.54 -16.38
C VAL A 215 -12.51 22.00 -16.83
N SER A 216 -11.80 22.91 -16.16
CA SER A 216 -11.63 24.32 -16.56
C SER A 216 -10.15 24.61 -16.88
N ALA A 217 -9.86 25.15 -18.06
CA ALA A 217 -8.50 25.37 -18.55
C ALA A 217 -8.31 26.76 -19.20
N LYS A 218 -7.13 27.37 -19.04
CA LYS A 218 -6.72 28.66 -19.65
C LYS A 218 -5.38 28.51 -20.37
N LYS A 219 -5.25 29.07 -21.59
CA LYS A 219 -3.97 29.13 -22.31
C LYS A 219 -3.08 30.22 -21.72
N VAL A 220 -1.84 29.86 -21.39
CA VAL A 220 -0.80 30.79 -20.89
C VAL A 220 0.44 30.64 -21.77
N SER A 221 0.93 31.72 -22.33
CA SER A 221 2.15 31.74 -23.14
C SER A 221 3.37 31.52 -22.25
N LYS A 222 4.16 30.48 -22.55
CA LYS A 222 5.41 30.17 -21.87
C LYS A 222 6.53 30.10 -22.89
N ALA A 223 7.54 30.95 -22.76
CA ALA A 223 8.75 30.88 -23.58
C ALA A 223 9.74 29.90 -22.95
N SER A 224 10.40 29.08 -23.78
CA SER A 224 11.42 28.15 -23.31
C SER A 224 12.44 27.86 -24.41
N VAL A 225 13.73 27.87 -24.10
CA VAL A 225 14.79 27.48 -25.03
C VAL A 225 15.09 25.98 -24.97
N ARG A 226 15.30 25.33 -26.12
CA ARG A 226 15.78 23.93 -26.18
C ARG A 226 17.31 23.91 -26.22
N ILE A 227 17.91 22.99 -25.48
CA ILE A 227 19.32 22.62 -25.67
C ILE A 227 19.34 21.50 -26.70
N SER A 228 19.99 21.71 -27.84
CA SER A 228 20.25 20.65 -28.80
C SER A 228 21.09 19.56 -28.13
N LYS A 229 20.69 18.30 -28.25
CA LYS A 229 21.62 17.19 -28.01
C LYS A 229 22.65 17.26 -29.13
N GLU A 230 23.84 17.78 -28.86
CA GLU A 230 24.99 17.41 -29.69
C GLU A 230 25.09 15.89 -29.62
N ARG A 231 25.12 15.23 -30.78
CA ARG A 231 25.36 13.79 -30.86
C ARG A 231 26.74 13.58 -30.25
N ASP A 232 26.82 12.83 -29.16
CA ASP A 232 28.08 12.30 -28.63
C ASP A 232 28.72 11.43 -29.71
N ALA A 233 29.49 12.05 -30.59
CA ALA A 233 30.49 11.42 -31.42
C ALA A 233 31.82 11.58 -30.70
N ILE A 234 31.96 10.87 -29.56
CA ILE A 234 33.28 10.54 -29.03
C ILE A 234 33.56 9.12 -29.52
N ASN A 235 34.46 9.07 -30.50
CA ASN A 235 35.11 7.87 -31.00
C ASN A 235 35.98 7.25 -29.90
N VAL A 236 35.86 5.92 -29.77
CA VAL A 236 36.79 4.92 -29.18
C VAL A 236 37.06 5.02 -27.68
#